data_AF-A0A353QF01-F1
#
_entry.id   AF-A0A353QF01-F1
#
_cell.length_a   1.000
_cell.length_b   1.000
_cell.length_c   1.000
_cell.angle_alpha   90.00
_cell.angle_beta   90.00
_cell.angle_gamma   90.00
#
_symmetry.space_group_name_H-M   'P 1'
#
loop_
_entity.id
_entity.type
_entity.pdbx_description
1 polymer ?
#
loop_
_entity_poly.entity_id
_entity_poly.type
_entity_poly.pdbx_seq_one_letter_code
_entity_poly.pdbx_strand_id
1 'polypeptide(L)'
;MRLRLIFLYMIASLGMLLTSFLHQRIFSDANIVIVIALYIVCWAAFLLLFLFLAQKQILNNLKLFNNLARRVAQNDLSVKVDIKSGDEFQELGEALNGMTSSIRNVLSENLDAAEQLSQEAQHMSQLASSSSKVTEEISRTIEQMATGIQEQSSSILQAAESAQQMARTAGQVASEAQKASALTAQASDRAQSGAGLINEVQESMALMKNAVSESAEVVRRLGARSQEIAKIVDVIRNISRQTNLLALNASIEAARAG
;
A
#
# COMPACT_ATOMS: atom_id res chain seq x y z
N MET A 1 -28.86 -74.77 -25.58
CA MET A 1 -30.13 -75.56 -25.71
C MET A 1 -30.17 -76.50 -26.94
N ARG A 2 -29.72 -76.07 -28.14
CA ARG A 2 -29.74 -76.91 -29.36
C ARG A 2 -28.87 -78.18 -29.28
N LEU A 3 -27.70 -78.10 -28.64
CA LEU A 3 -26.82 -79.27 -28.41
C LEU A 3 -27.48 -80.35 -27.55
N ARG A 4 -28.22 -79.95 -26.51
CA ARG A 4 -28.95 -80.88 -25.62
C ARG A 4 -30.10 -81.59 -26.35
N LEU A 5 -30.86 -80.88 -27.18
CA LEU A 5 -31.93 -81.51 -27.98
C LEU A 5 -31.38 -82.56 -28.95
N ILE A 6 -30.25 -82.26 -29.59
CA ILE A 6 -29.61 -83.16 -30.56
C ILE A 6 -28.99 -84.37 -29.85
N PHE A 7 -28.39 -84.18 -28.68
CA PHE A 7 -27.92 -85.28 -27.84
C PHE A 7 -29.08 -86.19 -27.35
N LEU A 8 -30.25 -85.60 -27.06
CA LEU A 8 -31.45 -86.37 -26.72
C LEU A 8 -31.95 -87.22 -27.90
N TYR A 9 -31.92 -86.68 -29.12
CA TYR A 9 -32.23 -87.41 -30.36
C TYR A 9 -31.22 -88.52 -30.66
N MET A 10 -29.95 -88.29 -30.36
CA MET A 10 -28.88 -89.28 -30.48
C MET A 10 -29.12 -90.48 -29.54
N ILE A 11 -29.51 -90.23 -28.29
CA ILE A 11 -29.86 -91.28 -27.32
C ILE A 11 -31.13 -92.03 -27.73
N ALA A 12 -32.16 -91.31 -28.20
CA ALA A 12 -33.42 -91.91 -28.63
C ALA A 12 -33.24 -92.84 -29.85
N SER A 13 -32.42 -92.44 -30.82
CA SER A 13 -32.10 -93.26 -32.00
C SER A 13 -31.23 -94.48 -31.67
N LEU A 14 -30.29 -94.36 -30.72
CA LEU A 14 -29.52 -95.49 -30.20
C LEU A 14 -30.43 -96.50 -29.47
N GLY A 15 -31.43 -96.02 -28.73
CA GLY A 15 -32.46 -96.85 -28.10
C GLY A 15 -33.30 -97.63 -29.12
N MET A 16 -33.69 -97.01 -30.25
CA MET A 16 -34.39 -97.70 -31.34
C MET A 16 -33.52 -98.76 -32.04
N LEU A 17 -32.21 -98.56 -32.10
CA LEU A 17 -31.27 -99.54 -32.65
C LEU A 17 -31.19 -100.78 -31.77
N LEU A 18 -31.21 -100.60 -30.45
CA LEU A 18 -31.21 -101.71 -29.48
C LEU A 18 -32.52 -102.53 -29.54
N THR A 19 -33.67 -101.88 -29.70
CA THR A 19 -34.97 -102.55 -29.80
C THR A 19 -35.14 -103.29 -31.14
N SER A 20 -34.64 -102.71 -32.24
CA SER A 20 -34.61 -103.38 -33.54
C SER A 20 -33.70 -104.61 -33.54
N PHE A 21 -32.53 -104.51 -32.89
CA PHE A 21 -31.58 -105.62 -32.75
C PHE A 21 -32.16 -106.78 -31.91
N LEU A 22 -32.95 -106.48 -30.87
CA LEU A 22 -33.65 -107.48 -30.06
C LEU A 22 -34.79 -108.18 -30.85
N HIS A 23 -35.46 -107.48 -31.76
CA HIS A 23 -36.56 -108.02 -32.55
C HIS A 23 -36.10 -108.91 -33.72
N GLN A 24 -34.86 -108.70 -34.22
CA GLN A 24 -34.36 -109.34 -35.46
C GLN A 24 -33.68 -110.71 -35.26
N ARG A 25 -33.60 -111.24 -34.02
CA ARG A 25 -33.02 -112.56 -33.67
C ARG A 25 -33.73 -113.79 -34.30
N ILE A 26 -34.68 -113.59 -35.22
CA ILE A 26 -35.54 -114.64 -35.81
C ILE A 26 -35.34 -114.81 -37.34
N PHE A 27 -34.54 -113.99 -38.06
CA PHE A 27 -34.32 -114.15 -39.52
C PHE A 27 -32.86 -113.93 -39.99
N SER A 28 -32.32 -114.92 -40.72
CA SER A 28 -31.10 -114.98 -41.58
C SER A 28 -29.96 -113.99 -41.33
N ASP A 29 -28.79 -114.53 -40.95
CA ASP A 29 -27.55 -113.83 -40.58
C ASP A 29 -27.05 -112.79 -41.61
N ALA A 30 -27.41 -112.90 -42.90
CA ALA A 30 -26.92 -112.02 -43.97
C ALA A 30 -27.64 -110.64 -44.05
N ASN A 31 -28.94 -110.58 -43.79
CA ASN A 31 -29.71 -109.32 -43.92
C ASN A 31 -29.50 -108.38 -42.73
N ILE A 32 -29.18 -108.93 -41.56
CA ILE A 32 -28.87 -108.16 -40.34
C ILE A 32 -27.60 -107.34 -40.54
N VAL A 33 -26.57 -107.91 -41.17
CA VAL A 33 -25.30 -107.23 -41.43
C VAL A 33 -25.46 -106.01 -42.33
N ILE A 34 -26.31 -106.10 -43.36
CA ILE A 34 -26.55 -105.00 -44.31
C ILE A 34 -27.29 -103.83 -43.63
N VAL A 35 -28.30 -104.13 -42.81
CA VAL A 35 -29.07 -103.09 -42.09
C VAL A 35 -28.18 -102.34 -41.09
N ILE A 36 -27.35 -103.06 -40.33
CA ILE A 36 -26.40 -102.46 -39.39
C ILE A 36 -25.40 -101.55 -40.13
N ALA A 37 -24.88 -102.00 -41.28
CA ALA A 37 -23.96 -101.20 -42.10
C ALA A 37 -24.59 -99.89 -42.59
N LEU A 38 -25.85 -99.91 -43.05
CA LEU A 38 -26.56 -98.71 -43.49
C LEU A 38 -26.79 -97.72 -42.35
N TYR A 39 -27.14 -98.21 -41.15
CA TYR A 39 -27.27 -97.36 -39.97
C TYR A 39 -25.94 -96.71 -39.58
N ILE A 40 -24.83 -97.45 -39.60
CA ILE A 40 -23.51 -96.88 -39.32
C ILE A 40 -23.16 -95.77 -40.31
N VAL A 41 -23.43 -95.97 -41.61
CA VAL A 41 -23.18 -94.95 -42.64
C VAL A 41 -24.07 -93.72 -42.45
N CYS A 42 -25.37 -93.89 -42.19
CA CYS A 42 -26.27 -92.77 -41.90
C CYS A 42 -25.88 -92.02 -40.63
N TRP A 43 -25.45 -92.72 -39.60
CA TRP A 43 -25.02 -92.11 -38.34
C TRP A 43 -23.68 -91.39 -38.51
N ALA A 44 -22.75 -91.95 -39.28
CA ALA A 44 -21.50 -91.28 -39.66
C ALA A 44 -21.76 -90.02 -40.49
N ALA A 45 -22.68 -90.06 -41.46
CA ALA A 45 -23.09 -88.90 -42.24
C ALA A 45 -23.76 -87.83 -41.38
N PHE A 46 -24.62 -88.22 -40.43
CA PHE A 46 -25.25 -87.31 -39.48
C PHE A 46 -24.23 -86.66 -38.54
N LEU A 47 -23.27 -87.44 -38.02
CA LEU A 47 -22.18 -86.94 -37.18
C LEU A 47 -21.33 -85.94 -37.96
N LEU A 48 -20.96 -86.24 -39.21
CA LEU A 48 -20.21 -85.33 -40.07
C LEU A 48 -20.96 -84.04 -40.36
N LEU A 49 -22.26 -84.12 -40.65
CA LEU A 49 -23.10 -82.95 -40.87
C LEU A 49 -23.22 -82.09 -39.59
N PHE A 50 -23.37 -82.73 -38.44
CA PHE A 50 -23.44 -82.05 -37.15
C PHE A 50 -22.12 -81.34 -36.80
N LEU A 51 -20.98 -82.02 -36.96
CA LEU A 51 -19.66 -81.42 -36.77
C LEU A 51 -19.43 -80.25 -37.75
N PHE A 52 -19.85 -80.39 -39.00
CA PHE A 52 -19.76 -79.32 -40.00
C PHE A 52 -20.60 -78.08 -39.62
N LEU A 53 -21.83 -78.28 -39.15
CA LEU A 53 -22.70 -77.18 -38.71
C LEU A 53 -22.17 -76.51 -37.43
N ALA A 54 -21.69 -77.28 -36.47
CA ALA A 54 -21.07 -76.77 -35.24
C ALA A 54 -19.80 -75.95 -35.56
N GLN A 55 -18.94 -76.48 -36.43
CA GLN A 55 -17.72 -75.79 -36.88
C GLN A 55 -18.06 -74.49 -37.60
N LYS A 56 -19.05 -74.49 -38.51
CA LYS A 56 -19.48 -73.29 -39.21
C LYS A 56 -20.01 -72.21 -38.26
N GLN A 57 -20.78 -72.59 -37.24
CA GLN A 57 -21.31 -71.65 -36.25
C GLN A 57 -20.22 -71.04 -35.37
N ILE A 58 -19.28 -71.87 -34.88
CA ILE A 58 -18.14 -71.42 -34.07
C ILE A 58 -17.22 -70.48 -34.88
N LEU A 59 -16.85 -70.86 -36.11
CA LEU A 59 -15.97 -70.03 -36.96
C LEU A 59 -16.61 -68.68 -37.27
N ASN A 60 -17.93 -68.63 -37.45
CA ASN A 60 -18.62 -67.38 -37.75
C ASN A 60 -18.58 -66.41 -36.55
N ASN A 61 -18.85 -66.91 -35.34
CA ASN A 61 -18.77 -66.11 -34.12
C ASN A 61 -17.33 -65.65 -33.84
N LEU A 62 -16.32 -66.51 -34.04
CA LEU A 62 -14.91 -66.13 -33.90
C LEU A 62 -14.49 -65.05 -34.90
N LYS A 63 -14.95 -65.12 -36.16
CA LYS A 63 -14.71 -64.06 -37.15
C LYS A 63 -15.34 -62.74 -36.72
N LEU A 64 -16.53 -62.77 -36.12
CA LEU A 64 -17.21 -61.58 -35.62
C LEU A 64 -16.42 -60.90 -34.49
N PHE A 65 -15.95 -61.67 -33.50
CA PHE A 65 -15.10 -61.13 -32.42
C PHE A 65 -13.75 -60.63 -32.92
N ASN A 66 -13.11 -61.36 -33.83
CA ASN A 66 -11.85 -60.93 -34.43
C ASN A 66 -12.01 -59.60 -35.21
N ASN A 67 -13.15 -59.43 -35.91
CA ASN A 67 -13.45 -58.16 -36.59
C ASN A 67 -13.72 -57.02 -35.59
N LEU A 68 -14.44 -57.28 -34.49
CA LEU A 68 -14.62 -56.30 -33.42
C LEU A 68 -13.26 -55.89 -32.84
N ALA A 69 -12.42 -56.86 -32.46
CA ALA A 69 -11.09 -56.60 -31.91
C ALA A 69 -10.21 -55.80 -32.88
N ARG A 70 -10.24 -56.12 -34.18
CA ARG A 70 -9.52 -55.36 -35.21
C ARG A 70 -10.02 -53.91 -35.32
N ARG A 71 -11.33 -53.68 -35.26
CA ARG A 71 -11.90 -52.33 -35.32
C ARG A 71 -11.57 -51.52 -34.08
N VAL A 72 -11.68 -52.12 -32.90
CA VAL A 72 -11.26 -51.52 -31.63
C VAL A 72 -9.77 -51.16 -31.69
N ALA A 73 -8.92 -52.05 -32.22
CA ALA A 73 -7.49 -51.77 -32.42
C ALA A 73 -7.21 -50.68 -33.46
N GLN A 74 -8.16 -50.41 -34.37
CA GLN A 74 -8.14 -49.31 -35.32
C GLN A 74 -8.82 -48.03 -34.77
N ASN A 75 -9.13 -48.00 -33.47
CA ASN A 75 -9.81 -46.92 -32.77
C ASN A 75 -11.29 -46.70 -33.17
N ASP A 76 -11.90 -47.65 -33.89
CA ASP A 76 -13.35 -47.66 -34.10
C ASP A 76 -14.05 -48.32 -32.91
N LEU A 77 -14.41 -47.49 -31.91
CA LEU A 77 -15.16 -47.88 -30.71
C LEU A 77 -16.69 -47.73 -30.87
N SER A 78 -17.16 -47.49 -32.10
CA SER A 78 -18.60 -47.34 -32.38
C SER A 78 -19.27 -48.68 -32.65
N VAL A 79 -18.49 -49.73 -32.89
CA VAL A 79 -18.98 -51.07 -33.18
C VAL A 79 -19.30 -51.86 -31.92
N LYS A 80 -20.35 -52.69 -32.03
CA LYS A 80 -20.79 -53.62 -31.00
C LYS A 80 -21.10 -54.97 -31.63
N VAL A 81 -20.97 -56.03 -30.84
CA VAL A 81 -21.38 -57.38 -31.23
C VAL A 81 -22.65 -57.76 -30.48
N ASP A 82 -23.73 -58.07 -31.21
CA ASP A 82 -24.99 -58.57 -30.65
C ASP A 82 -25.13 -60.06 -31.00
N ILE A 83 -24.85 -60.93 -30.02
CA ILE A 83 -25.01 -62.38 -30.14
C ILE A 83 -26.07 -62.82 -29.14
N LYS A 84 -27.17 -63.38 -29.65
CA LYS A 84 -28.30 -63.90 -28.86
C LYS A 84 -28.33 -65.42 -28.87
N SER A 85 -27.26 -66.03 -28.35
CA SER A 85 -27.10 -67.50 -28.34
C SER A 85 -27.50 -68.14 -27.01
N GLY A 86 -27.50 -67.38 -25.90
CA GLY A 86 -27.76 -67.91 -24.55
C GLY A 86 -26.69 -68.91 -24.07
N ASP A 87 -25.47 -68.78 -24.59
CA ASP A 87 -24.31 -69.61 -24.28
C ASP A 87 -23.06 -68.72 -24.05
N GLU A 88 -21.89 -69.33 -23.90
CA GLU A 88 -20.63 -68.66 -23.57
C GLU A 88 -20.23 -67.58 -24.60
N PHE A 89 -20.74 -67.66 -25.84
CA PHE A 89 -20.48 -66.62 -26.85
C PHE A 89 -21.27 -65.34 -26.60
N GLN A 90 -22.44 -65.41 -25.97
CA GLN A 90 -23.18 -64.22 -25.55
C GLN A 90 -22.41 -63.50 -24.42
N GLU A 91 -21.96 -64.24 -23.41
CA GLU A 91 -21.17 -63.70 -22.30
C GLU A 91 -19.87 -63.03 -22.78
N LEU A 92 -19.15 -63.66 -23.71
CA LEU A 92 -17.96 -63.06 -24.32
C LEU A 92 -18.29 -61.79 -25.13
N GLY A 93 -19.41 -61.77 -25.86
CA GLY A 93 -19.86 -60.59 -26.60
C GLY A 93 -20.20 -59.42 -25.69
N GLU A 94 -20.91 -59.69 -24.59
CA GLU A 94 -21.23 -58.69 -23.55
C GLU A 94 -19.96 -58.14 -22.88
N ALA A 95 -19.00 -59.02 -22.52
CA ALA A 95 -17.73 -58.61 -21.95
C ALA A 95 -16.88 -57.74 -22.90
N LEU A 96 -16.81 -58.10 -24.19
CA LEU A 96 -16.10 -57.30 -25.19
C LEU A 96 -16.78 -55.94 -25.45
N ASN A 97 -18.12 -55.90 -25.47
CA ASN A 97 -18.85 -54.63 -25.56
C ASN A 97 -18.59 -53.76 -24.32
N GLY A 98 -18.54 -54.37 -23.13
CA GLY A 98 -18.17 -53.70 -21.89
C GLY A 98 -16.77 -53.09 -21.98
N MET A 99 -15.78 -53.86 -22.44
CA MET A 99 -14.41 -53.38 -22.68
C MET A 99 -14.37 -52.19 -23.64
N THR A 100 -15.04 -52.27 -24.80
CA THR A 100 -15.12 -51.16 -25.77
C THR A 100 -15.75 -49.92 -25.14
N SER A 101 -16.80 -50.09 -24.33
CA SER A 101 -17.43 -48.99 -23.61
C SER A 101 -16.49 -48.35 -22.58
N SER A 102 -15.75 -49.16 -21.81
CA SER A 102 -14.78 -48.66 -20.84
C SER A 102 -13.65 -47.87 -21.52
N ILE A 103 -13.11 -48.37 -22.64
CA ILE A 103 -12.09 -47.66 -23.42
C ILE A 103 -12.64 -46.32 -23.92
N ARG A 104 -13.89 -46.30 -24.42
CA ARG A 104 -14.54 -45.07 -24.88
C ARG A 104 -14.70 -44.05 -23.76
N ASN A 105 -15.09 -44.49 -22.57
CA ASN A 105 -15.24 -43.60 -21.42
C ASN A 105 -13.89 -43.00 -21.00
N VAL A 106 -12.84 -43.83 -20.89
CA VAL A 106 -11.48 -43.36 -20.57
C VAL A 106 -10.97 -42.37 -21.62
N LEU A 107 -11.26 -42.59 -22.90
CA LEU A 107 -10.87 -41.65 -23.95
C LEU A 107 -11.64 -40.33 -23.85
N SER A 108 -12.94 -40.37 -23.54
CA SER A 108 -13.75 -39.17 -23.32
C SER A 108 -13.22 -38.36 -22.14
N GLU A 109 -12.98 -39.01 -21.00
CA GLU A 109 -12.43 -38.35 -19.80
C GLU A 109 -11.06 -37.74 -20.07
N ASN A 110 -10.21 -38.40 -20.85
CA ASN A 110 -8.91 -37.84 -21.25
C ASN A 110 -9.05 -36.62 -22.18
N LEU A 111 -10.01 -36.63 -23.10
CA LEU A 111 -10.27 -35.48 -23.98
C LEU A 111 -10.79 -34.29 -23.17
N ASP A 112 -11.72 -34.52 -22.25
CA ASP A 112 -12.25 -33.49 -21.36
C ASP A 112 -11.14 -32.91 -20.47
N ALA A 113 -10.28 -33.76 -19.92
CA ALA A 113 -9.12 -33.34 -19.12
C ALA A 113 -8.10 -32.53 -19.95
N ALA A 114 -7.86 -32.93 -21.20
CA ALA A 114 -6.96 -32.19 -22.10
C ALA A 114 -7.53 -30.82 -22.47
N GLU A 115 -8.85 -30.71 -22.69
CA GLU A 115 -9.52 -29.43 -22.95
C GLU A 115 -9.44 -28.51 -21.72
N GLN A 116 -9.74 -29.01 -20.53
CA GLN A 116 -9.59 -28.25 -19.28
C GLN A 116 -8.15 -27.78 -19.08
N LEU A 117 -7.16 -28.66 -19.30
CA LEU A 117 -5.75 -28.30 -19.20
C LEU A 117 -5.37 -27.20 -20.19
N SER A 118 -5.89 -27.24 -21.42
CA SER A 118 -5.66 -26.20 -22.42
C SER A 118 -6.26 -24.85 -22.00
N GLN A 119 -7.46 -24.86 -21.43
CA GLN A 119 -8.11 -23.64 -20.93
C GLN A 119 -7.34 -23.03 -19.74
N GLU A 120 -6.92 -23.87 -18.79
CA GLU A 120 -6.11 -23.42 -17.65
C GLU A 120 -4.74 -22.89 -18.08
N ALA A 121 -4.09 -23.50 -19.08
CA ALA A 121 -2.85 -23.00 -19.63
C ALA A 121 -3.02 -21.60 -20.28
N GLN A 122 -4.13 -21.37 -20.98
CA GLN A 122 -4.46 -20.05 -21.53
C GLN A 122 -4.71 -19.02 -20.42
N HIS A 123 -5.49 -19.38 -19.41
CA HIS A 123 -5.75 -18.51 -18.26
C HIS A 123 -4.46 -18.18 -17.49
N MET A 124 -3.58 -19.17 -17.29
CA MET A 124 -2.27 -18.99 -16.70
C MET A 124 -1.39 -18.03 -17.51
N SER A 125 -1.40 -18.15 -18.85
CA SER A 125 -0.65 -17.23 -19.72
C SER A 125 -1.16 -15.79 -19.62
N GLN A 126 -2.47 -15.60 -19.51
CA GLN A 126 -3.07 -14.27 -19.30
C GLN A 126 -2.69 -13.71 -17.94
N LEU A 127 -2.76 -14.53 -16.89
CA LEU A 127 -2.36 -14.14 -15.54
C LEU A 127 -0.88 -13.76 -15.47
N ALA A 128 0.00 -14.54 -16.10
CA ALA A 128 1.44 -14.24 -16.20
C ALA A 128 1.69 -12.90 -16.92
N SER A 129 0.97 -12.63 -18.02
CA SER A 129 1.07 -11.35 -18.73
C SER A 129 0.62 -10.17 -17.85
N SER A 130 -0.49 -10.34 -17.13
CA SER A 130 -0.99 -9.34 -16.19
C SER A 130 0.00 -9.09 -15.04
N SER A 131 0.54 -10.16 -14.45
CA SER A 131 1.54 -10.10 -13.39
C SER A 131 2.82 -9.38 -13.83
N SER A 132 3.26 -9.60 -15.08
CA SER A 132 4.39 -8.87 -15.65
C SER A 132 4.12 -7.37 -15.75
N LYS A 133 2.92 -6.97 -16.16
CA LYS A 133 2.53 -5.54 -16.23
C LYS A 133 2.49 -4.89 -14.86
N VAL A 134 1.91 -5.57 -13.87
CA VAL A 134 1.89 -5.09 -12.48
C VAL A 134 3.31 -4.93 -11.95
N THR A 135 4.22 -5.86 -12.25
CA THR A 135 5.63 -5.77 -11.85
C THR A 135 6.34 -4.58 -12.49
N GLU A 136 6.02 -4.27 -13.76
CA GLU A 136 6.54 -3.08 -14.44
C GLU A 136 6.03 -1.78 -13.81
N GLU A 137 4.74 -1.71 -13.44
CA GLU A 137 4.15 -0.56 -12.73
C GLU A 137 4.76 -0.37 -11.33
N ILE A 138 4.99 -1.46 -10.60
CA ILE A 138 5.71 -1.42 -9.31
C ILE A 138 7.12 -0.85 -9.50
N SER A 139 7.84 -1.30 -10.53
CA SER A 139 9.20 -0.83 -10.82
C SER A 139 9.22 0.67 -11.11
N ARG A 140 8.27 1.16 -11.93
CA ARG A 140 8.13 2.61 -12.20
C ARG A 140 7.81 3.41 -10.94
N THR A 141 6.94 2.87 -10.08
CA THR A 141 6.58 3.53 -8.82
C THR A 141 7.78 3.61 -7.87
N ILE A 142 8.63 2.57 -7.84
CA ILE A 142 9.87 2.58 -7.06
C ILE A 142 10.85 3.65 -7.58
N GLU A 143 10.99 3.80 -8.90
CA GLU A 143 11.84 4.85 -9.50
C GLU A 143 11.33 6.26 -9.17
N GLN A 144 10.01 6.48 -9.25
CA GLN A 144 9.38 7.74 -8.85
C GLN A 144 9.60 8.03 -7.36
N MET A 145 9.44 7.01 -6.51
CA MET A 145 9.68 7.12 -5.07
C MET A 145 11.14 7.44 -4.75
N ALA A 146 12.10 6.81 -5.44
CA ALA A 146 13.52 7.12 -5.29
C ALA A 146 13.82 8.59 -5.66
N THR A 147 13.20 9.09 -6.74
CA THR A 147 13.31 10.50 -7.14
C THR A 147 12.72 11.43 -6.08
N GLY A 148 11.52 11.11 -5.56
CA GLY A 148 10.89 11.89 -4.49
C GLY A 148 11.70 11.89 -3.18
N ILE A 149 12.35 10.77 -2.84
CA ILE A 149 13.26 10.70 -1.69
C ILE A 149 14.48 11.62 -1.88
N GLN A 150 15.03 11.69 -3.11
CA GLN A 150 16.15 12.58 -3.41
C GLN A 150 15.76 14.07 -3.25
N GLU A 151 14.58 14.45 -3.74
CA GLU A 151 14.03 15.80 -3.56
C GLU A 151 13.75 16.13 -2.09
N GLN A 152 13.21 15.16 -1.34
CA GLN A 152 12.97 15.30 0.09
C GLN A 152 14.28 15.48 0.87
N SER A 153 15.33 14.73 0.52
CA SER A 153 16.66 14.88 1.12
C SER A 153 17.23 16.28 0.87
N SER A 154 17.08 16.81 -0.35
CA SER A 154 17.50 18.18 -0.69
C SER A 154 16.74 19.22 0.14
N SER A 155 15.42 19.05 0.27
CA SER A 155 14.56 19.94 1.07
C SER A 155 14.92 19.93 2.55
N ILE A 156 15.26 18.76 3.10
CA ILE A 156 15.72 18.61 4.49
C ILE A 156 17.05 19.35 4.72
N LEU A 157 17.99 19.26 3.77
CA LEU A 157 19.26 19.99 3.87
C LEU A 157 19.05 21.51 3.85
N GLN A 158 18.17 22.01 2.98
CA GLN A 158 17.81 23.45 2.95
C GLN A 158 17.12 23.90 4.25
N ALA A 159 16.23 23.06 4.79
CA ALA A 159 15.58 23.35 6.07
C ALA A 159 16.59 23.40 7.23
N ALA A 160 17.57 22.49 7.25
CA ALA A 160 18.65 22.48 8.22
C ALA A 160 19.53 23.74 8.12
N GLU A 161 19.89 24.15 6.90
CA GLU A 161 20.64 25.39 6.67
C GLU A 161 19.86 26.63 7.15
N SER A 162 18.56 26.69 6.84
CA SER A 162 17.67 27.76 7.29
C SER A 162 17.57 27.81 8.82
N ALA A 163 17.49 26.65 9.49
CA ALA A 163 17.49 26.56 10.93
C ALA A 163 18.81 27.03 11.55
N GLN A 164 19.96 26.69 10.94
CA GLN A 164 21.27 27.20 11.38
C GLN A 164 21.38 28.72 11.22
N GLN A 165 20.87 29.28 10.12
CA GLN A 165 20.82 30.72 9.92
C GLN A 165 19.93 31.40 10.97
N MET A 166 18.76 30.83 11.26
CA MET A 166 17.85 31.34 12.28
C MET A 166 18.51 31.33 13.67
N ALA A 167 19.22 30.26 14.04
CA ALA A 167 19.95 30.19 15.31
C ALA A 167 21.05 31.26 15.42
N ARG A 168 21.79 31.51 14.32
CA ARG A 168 22.79 32.59 14.27
C ARG A 168 22.14 33.97 14.46
N THR A 169 21.05 34.25 13.75
CA THR A 169 20.32 35.52 13.88
C THR A 169 19.75 35.70 15.28
N ALA A 170 19.18 34.65 15.89
CA ALA A 170 18.68 34.71 17.26
C ALA A 170 19.81 35.04 18.26
N GLY A 171 21.00 34.44 18.07
CA GLY A 171 22.19 34.76 18.87
C GLY A 171 22.64 36.22 18.71
N GLN A 172 22.62 36.76 17.49
CA GLN A 172 22.91 38.18 17.24
C GLN A 172 21.90 39.10 17.92
N VAL A 173 20.61 38.81 17.79
CA VAL A 173 19.53 39.59 18.43
C VAL A 173 19.69 39.60 19.95
N ALA A 174 19.99 38.44 20.57
CA ALA A 174 20.24 38.35 22.01
C ALA A 174 21.44 39.22 22.44
N SER A 175 22.54 39.17 21.69
CA SER A 175 23.73 40.00 21.94
C SER A 175 23.42 41.50 21.83
N GLU A 176 22.69 41.92 20.79
CA GLU A 176 22.32 43.33 20.60
C GLU A 176 21.34 43.81 21.67
N ALA A 177 20.38 42.97 22.10
CA ALA A 177 19.49 43.28 23.21
C ALA A 177 20.28 43.49 24.53
N GLN A 178 21.31 42.68 24.78
CA GLN A 178 22.15 42.82 25.97
C GLN A 178 22.98 44.12 25.92
N LYS A 179 23.53 44.49 24.75
CA LYS A 179 24.19 45.78 24.55
C LYS A 179 23.24 46.96 24.77
N ALA A 180 22.03 46.89 24.22
CA ALA A 180 21.01 47.93 24.39
C ALA A 180 20.60 48.10 25.86
N SER A 181 20.44 47.00 26.59
CA SER A 181 20.18 47.01 28.03
C SER A 181 21.32 47.69 28.82
N ALA A 182 22.58 47.34 28.53
CA ALA A 182 23.73 47.97 29.18
C ALA A 182 23.84 49.48 28.89
N LEU A 183 23.60 49.89 27.64
CA LEU A 183 23.59 51.30 27.25
C LEU A 183 22.45 52.07 27.94
N THR A 184 21.28 51.45 28.09
CA THR A 184 20.14 52.06 28.79
C THR A 184 20.44 52.24 30.29
N ALA A 185 21.09 51.26 30.91
CA ALA A 185 21.53 51.38 32.31
C ALA A 185 22.53 52.54 32.48
N GLN A 186 23.52 52.64 31.58
CA GLN A 186 24.46 53.78 31.61
C GLN A 186 23.78 55.13 31.39
N ALA A 187 22.78 55.20 30.51
CA ALA A 187 22.02 56.42 30.28
C ALA A 187 21.22 56.82 31.53
N SER A 188 20.63 55.84 32.23
CA SER A 188 19.94 56.04 33.51
C SER A 188 20.88 56.61 34.58
N ASP A 189 22.07 56.01 34.74
CA ASP A 189 23.07 56.49 35.70
C ASP A 189 23.52 57.92 35.41
N ARG A 190 23.74 58.25 34.13
CA ARG A 190 24.08 59.61 33.70
C ARG A 190 22.96 60.60 33.96
N ALA A 191 21.71 60.23 33.70
CA ALA A 191 20.55 61.06 33.97
C ALA A 191 20.38 61.32 35.48
N GLN A 192 20.60 60.31 36.33
CA GLN A 192 20.58 60.44 37.79
C GLN A 192 21.69 61.39 38.29
N SER A 193 22.90 61.24 37.76
CA SER A 193 24.02 62.14 38.07
C SER A 193 23.73 63.57 37.63
N GLY A 194 23.15 63.75 36.44
CA GLY A 194 22.71 65.05 35.94
C GLY A 194 21.63 65.69 36.80
N ALA A 195 20.67 64.92 37.29
CA ALA A 195 19.66 65.41 38.24
C ALA A 195 20.30 65.90 39.55
N GLY A 196 21.32 65.20 40.05
CA GLY A 196 22.12 65.63 41.20
C GLY A 196 22.79 67.00 40.97
N LEU A 197 23.45 67.18 39.82
CA LEU A 197 24.05 68.47 39.43
C LEU A 197 23.03 69.60 39.35
N ILE A 198 21.82 69.33 38.83
CA ILE A 198 20.75 70.33 38.78
C ILE A 198 20.32 70.76 40.18
N ASN A 199 20.25 69.84 41.15
CA ASN A 199 19.93 70.18 42.54
C ASN A 199 21.02 71.08 43.16
N GLU A 200 22.29 70.79 42.91
CA GLU A 200 23.42 71.61 43.37
C GLU A 200 23.41 73.03 42.77
N VAL A 201 23.07 73.14 41.48
CA VAL A 201 22.86 74.44 40.82
C VAL A 201 21.69 75.20 41.44
N GLN A 202 20.61 74.51 41.79
CA GLN A 202 19.43 75.13 42.42
C GLN A 202 19.76 75.69 43.81
N GLU A 203 20.56 74.96 44.62
CA GLU A 203 21.07 75.43 45.91
C GLU A 203 21.99 76.65 45.74
N SER A 204 22.92 76.59 44.79
CA SER A 204 23.82 77.71 44.46
C SER A 204 23.06 78.96 44.03
N MET A 205 21.99 78.81 43.24
CA MET A 205 21.12 79.93 42.84
C MET A 205 20.36 80.53 44.03
N ALA A 206 19.94 79.72 45.00
CA ALA A 206 19.31 80.21 46.22
C ALA A 206 20.29 81.04 47.07
N LEU A 207 21.53 80.57 47.23
CA LEU A 207 22.60 81.32 47.90
C LEU A 207 22.89 82.65 47.18
N MET A 208 22.98 82.62 45.85
CA MET A 208 23.21 83.81 45.04
C MET A 208 22.07 84.83 45.18
N LYS A 209 20.82 84.38 45.18
CA LYS A 209 19.66 85.23 45.44
C LYS A 209 19.76 85.94 46.79
N ASN A 210 20.17 85.23 47.84
CA ASN A 210 20.35 85.81 49.18
C ASN A 210 21.46 86.86 49.19
N ALA A 211 22.62 86.58 48.58
CA ALA A 211 23.73 87.52 48.48
C ALA A 211 23.36 88.80 47.71
N VAL A 212 22.59 88.66 46.62
CA VAL A 212 22.07 89.80 45.86
C VAL A 212 21.09 90.63 46.70
N SER A 213 20.20 89.99 47.46
CA SER A 213 19.26 90.67 48.35
C SER A 213 19.97 91.45 49.46
N GLU A 214 21.01 90.86 50.07
CA GLU A 214 21.83 91.53 51.09
C GLU A 214 22.57 92.74 50.50
N SER A 215 23.15 92.58 49.30
CA SER A 215 23.81 93.68 48.58
C SER A 215 22.83 94.83 48.29
N ALA A 216 21.60 94.52 47.89
CA ALA A 216 20.56 95.52 47.65
C ALA A 216 20.17 96.27 48.95
N GLU A 217 20.13 95.60 50.10
CA GLU A 217 19.91 96.24 51.41
C GLU A 217 21.05 97.20 51.77
N VAL A 218 22.30 96.79 51.56
CA VAL A 218 23.47 97.65 51.78
C VAL A 218 23.42 98.90 50.91
N VAL A 219 23.10 98.76 49.62
CA VAL A 219 22.93 99.90 48.70
C VAL A 219 21.79 100.81 49.15
N ARG A 220 20.66 100.26 49.62
CA ARG A 220 19.53 101.05 50.12
C ARG A 220 19.91 101.85 51.37
N ARG A 221 20.58 101.23 52.32
CA ARG A 221 21.14 101.88 53.51
C ARG A 221 22.14 102.97 53.15
N LEU A 222 23.01 102.72 52.17
CA LEU A 222 23.95 103.72 51.67
C LEU A 222 23.20 104.92 51.10
N GLY A 223 22.16 104.69 50.28
CA GLY A 223 21.30 105.74 49.75
C GLY A 223 20.62 106.58 50.83
N ALA A 224 20.10 105.94 51.89
CA ALA A 224 19.52 106.64 53.04
C ALA A 224 20.55 107.52 53.77
N ARG A 225 21.76 106.99 54.01
CA ARG A 225 22.87 107.78 54.59
C ARG A 225 23.28 108.94 53.68
N SER A 226 23.31 108.74 52.37
CA SER A 226 23.58 109.82 51.41
C SER A 226 22.53 110.93 51.47
N GLN A 227 21.25 110.60 51.69
CA GLN A 227 20.19 111.61 51.92
C GLN A 227 20.36 112.36 53.23
N GLU A 228 20.76 111.68 54.32
CA GLU A 228 21.11 112.36 55.57
C GLU A 228 22.28 113.31 55.39
N ILE A 229 23.34 112.89 54.67
CA ILE A 229 24.47 113.76 54.31
C ILE A 229 23.98 114.97 53.51
N ALA A 230 23.07 114.78 52.54
CA ALA A 230 22.51 115.90 51.78
C ALA A 230 21.78 116.92 52.67
N LYS A 231 20.98 116.44 53.65
CA LYS A 231 20.33 117.32 54.64
C LYS A 231 21.35 118.09 55.47
N ILE A 232 22.43 117.43 55.92
CA ILE A 232 23.51 118.08 56.66
C ILE A 232 24.18 119.15 55.79
N VAL A 233 24.47 118.84 54.52
CA VAL A 233 25.03 119.81 53.57
C VAL A 233 24.10 121.00 53.36
N ASP A 234 22.78 120.80 53.30
CA ASP A 234 21.82 121.91 53.20
C ASP A 234 21.75 122.75 54.48
N VAL A 235 21.85 122.14 55.66
CA VAL A 235 22.02 122.88 56.93
C VAL A 235 23.30 123.69 56.89
N ILE A 236 24.42 123.12 56.46
CA ILE A 236 25.70 123.82 56.31
C ILE A 236 25.55 124.99 55.32
N ARG A 237 24.89 124.80 54.16
CA ARG A 237 24.61 125.89 53.20
C ARG A 237 23.79 127.02 53.83
N ASN A 238 22.78 126.67 54.63
CA ASN A 238 21.94 127.66 55.32
C ASN A 238 22.74 128.43 56.39
N ILE A 239 23.56 127.72 57.18
CA ILE A 239 24.48 128.35 58.14
C ILE A 239 25.44 129.27 57.39
N SER A 240 26.12 128.80 56.34
CA SER A 240 27.02 129.63 55.54
C SER A 240 26.33 130.87 54.96
N ARG A 241 25.06 130.78 54.53
CA ARG A 241 24.28 131.94 54.07
C ARG A 241 23.98 132.91 55.21
N GLN A 242 23.63 132.41 56.38
CA GLN A 242 23.39 133.22 57.58
C GLN A 242 24.68 133.87 58.08
N THR A 243 25.80 133.15 58.09
CA THR A 243 27.13 133.66 58.41
C THR A 243 27.56 134.72 57.39
N ASN A 244 27.28 134.52 56.11
CA ASN A 244 27.52 135.52 55.07
C ASN A 244 26.68 136.79 55.28
N LEU A 245 25.40 136.64 55.65
CA LEU A 245 24.53 137.78 56.01
C LEU A 245 24.98 138.49 57.30
N LEU A 246 25.40 137.75 58.32
CA LEU A 246 25.98 138.30 59.56
C LEU A 246 27.28 139.06 59.28
N ALA A 247 28.16 138.48 58.47
CA ALA A 247 29.40 139.10 58.04
C ALA A 247 29.14 140.36 57.19
N LEU A 248 28.12 140.32 56.34
CA LEU A 248 27.68 141.48 55.56
C LEU A 248 27.10 142.59 56.45
N ASN A 249 26.22 142.26 57.39
CA ASN A 249 25.68 143.22 58.37
C ASN A 249 26.78 143.80 59.26
N ALA A 250 27.74 142.98 59.70
CA ALA A 250 28.90 143.45 60.45
C ALA A 250 29.79 144.36 59.59
N SER A 251 29.95 144.07 58.30
CA SER A 251 30.69 144.92 57.35
C SER A 251 29.96 146.25 57.09
N ILE A 252 28.63 146.25 57.01
CA ILE A 252 27.80 147.46 56.91
C ILE A 252 27.91 148.28 58.19
N GLU A 253 27.78 147.67 59.37
CA GLU A 253 27.84 148.38 60.65
C GLU A 253 29.26 148.90 60.95
N ALA A 254 30.30 148.16 60.53
CA ALA A 254 31.68 148.65 60.53
C ALA A 254 31.88 149.83 59.56
N ALA A 255 31.20 149.85 58.41
CA ALA A 255 31.20 150.99 57.49
C ALA A 255 30.30 152.16 57.96
N ARG A 256 29.38 151.92 58.91
CA ARG A 256 28.44 152.90 59.48
C ARG A 256 28.95 153.54 60.77
N ALA A 257 29.80 152.82 61.52
CA ALA A 257 30.55 153.32 62.66
C ALA A 257 31.86 154.06 62.25
N GLY A 258 32.09 154.19 60.95
CA GLY A 258 33.13 155.02 60.32
C GLY A 258 32.54 156.25 59.64
#